data_AF-A0A535PYE0-F1
#
_entry.id   AF-A0A535PYE0-F1
#
_cell.length_a   1.000
_cell.length_b   1.000
_cell.length_c   1.000
_cell.angle_alpha   90.00
_cell.angle_beta   90.00
_cell.angle_gamma   90.00
#
_symmetry.space_group_name_H-M   'P 1'
#
loop_
_entity.id
_entity.type
_entity.pdbx_description
1 polymer ?
#
loop_
_entity_poly.entity_id
_entity_poly.type
_entity_poly.pdbx_seq_one_letter_code
_entity_poly.pdbx_strand_id
1 'polypeptide(L)'
;MHNAKYDMLILTRNGITLRGLAFDTMLGAYLTDPGRRGLGLKDQVFQRLGIVMTPISQLIGTGSKMISMAQVPIRLAADYAGADADMTLRLVEPIKSELRRHSLMNLYNSIELPLLPVLLKMEMYGVALDAAFLAELERTLAEQIRVLEHEIYDTVGHHFNINSTKQLGDILFGELKLPSGRKTKTGYSVSADVIESLRGKHPMVDYLLEYRQLTKLKSTYVDGLLALMDPLTGRVHTSFNQTVASSGRLSSSNPNLQNIPVRTEVGRQIRRAFIADPSFVLLTADYSQFELRILAHITHEPRLVEAFSKGEDIHTITAASLFNIPVAEVTKGQRRLAKTVVYAVLYGQSAFGLAQITGMSNSEASEFIKRYHETFPNIKGYVDSTLNQARIQGYVNTLFGRKRFFPEMRTLAFNERLALEREAINMPIQGGNADLIKIAMIRIQNELEKRKLKTRMILQVHDELVFEVAVEELERVKRLIKGMMEGVARLDVPIKVEMKVGRNWYEAEPME
;
A
#
# COMPACT_ATOMS: atom_id res chain seq x y z
N MET A 1 -5.55 -22.21 -13.54
CA MET A 1 -6.72 -21.38 -13.13
C MET A 1 -6.41 -19.92 -13.45
N HIS A 2 -7.41 -19.06 -13.47
CA HIS A 2 -7.23 -17.62 -13.64
C HIS A 2 -7.81 -16.92 -12.41
N ASN A 3 -7.02 -16.15 -11.67
CA ASN A 3 -7.44 -15.62 -10.36
C ASN A 3 -7.85 -16.74 -9.38
N ALA A 4 -6.98 -17.73 -9.23
CA ALA A 4 -7.21 -18.97 -8.49
C ALA A 4 -7.66 -18.74 -7.04
N LYS A 5 -7.25 -17.63 -6.41
CA LYS A 5 -7.66 -17.27 -5.04
C LYS A 5 -9.18 -17.24 -4.89
N TYR A 6 -9.90 -16.71 -5.87
CA TYR A 6 -11.37 -16.64 -5.83
C TYR A 6 -11.99 -18.04 -5.78
N ASP A 7 -11.59 -18.92 -6.71
CA ASP A 7 -12.11 -20.29 -6.76
C ASP A 7 -11.74 -21.07 -5.50
N MET A 8 -10.50 -20.91 -5.02
CA MET A 8 -10.04 -21.53 -3.77
C MET A 8 -10.85 -21.07 -2.55
N LEU A 9 -11.23 -19.79 -2.50
CA LEU A 9 -12.09 -19.24 -1.46
C LEU A 9 -13.48 -19.87 -1.49
N ILE A 10 -14.11 -19.94 -2.67
CA ILE A 10 -15.43 -20.56 -2.83
C ILE A 10 -15.38 -22.04 -2.44
N LEU A 11 -14.38 -22.79 -2.90
CA LEU A 11 -14.21 -24.20 -2.54
C LEU A 11 -14.01 -24.41 -1.04
N THR A 12 -13.14 -23.60 -0.42
CA THR A 12 -12.83 -23.70 1.02
C THR A 12 -14.07 -23.43 1.88
N ARG A 13 -14.89 -22.44 1.51
CA ARG A 13 -16.17 -22.15 2.18
C ARG A 13 -17.17 -23.31 2.09
N ASN A 14 -17.04 -24.17 1.09
CA ASN A 14 -17.85 -25.37 0.91
C ASN A 14 -17.13 -26.65 1.40
N GLY A 15 -16.13 -26.51 2.28
CA GLY A 15 -15.45 -27.64 2.91
C GLY A 15 -14.42 -28.35 2.01
N ILE A 16 -14.11 -27.80 0.83
CA ILE A 16 -13.16 -28.38 -0.13
C ILE A 16 -11.85 -27.61 -0.10
N THR A 17 -10.76 -28.26 0.31
CA THR A 17 -9.41 -27.67 0.25
C THR A 17 -8.73 -28.02 -1.08
N LEU A 18 -8.61 -27.05 -1.98
CA LEU A 18 -7.83 -27.22 -3.21
C LEU A 18 -6.33 -27.33 -2.90
N ARG A 19 -5.68 -28.35 -3.46
CA ARG A 19 -4.21 -28.54 -3.40
C ARG A 19 -3.66 -28.69 -4.82
N GLY A 20 -2.36 -28.49 -4.97
CA GLY A 20 -1.67 -28.72 -6.25
C GLY A 20 -2.00 -27.68 -7.33
N LEU A 21 -2.29 -26.43 -6.94
CA LEU A 21 -2.43 -25.33 -7.90
C LEU A 21 -1.10 -25.18 -8.67
N ALA A 22 -1.10 -25.61 -9.93
CA ALA A 22 0.11 -25.61 -10.76
C ALA A 22 0.39 -24.25 -11.40
N PHE A 23 -0.67 -23.48 -11.72
CA PHE A 23 -0.53 -22.20 -12.40
C PHE A 23 -1.79 -21.32 -12.24
N ASP A 24 -1.58 -20.08 -11.85
CA ASP A 24 -2.48 -18.94 -11.99
C ASP A 24 -2.03 -18.03 -13.15
N THR A 25 -2.85 -17.92 -14.19
CA THR A 25 -2.57 -17.11 -15.38
C THR A 25 -2.62 -15.62 -15.12
N MET A 26 -3.43 -15.15 -14.15
CA MET A 26 -3.50 -13.73 -13.79
C MET A 26 -2.20 -13.26 -13.13
N LEU A 27 -1.66 -14.06 -12.20
CA LEU A 27 -0.36 -13.79 -11.59
C LEU A 27 0.77 -13.80 -12.62
N GLY A 28 0.75 -14.77 -13.54
CA GLY A 28 1.75 -14.87 -14.59
C GLY A 28 1.71 -13.66 -15.52
N ALA A 29 0.51 -13.28 -15.98
CA ALA A 29 0.31 -12.10 -16.81
C ALA A 29 0.78 -10.82 -16.12
N TYR A 30 0.45 -10.66 -14.83
CA TYR A 30 0.87 -9.51 -14.03
C TYR A 30 2.40 -9.35 -13.98
N LEU A 31 3.15 -10.45 -13.80
CA LEU A 31 4.61 -10.38 -13.76
C LEU A 31 5.23 -10.05 -15.12
N THR A 32 4.62 -10.51 -16.22
CA THR A 32 5.14 -10.26 -17.57
C THR A 32 4.95 -8.82 -18.04
N ASP A 33 3.97 -8.10 -17.49
CA ASP A 33 3.66 -6.72 -17.87
C ASP A 33 3.01 -5.92 -16.71
N PRO A 34 3.75 -5.66 -15.61
CA PRO A 34 3.21 -4.99 -14.44
C PRO A 34 2.87 -3.52 -14.73
N GLY A 35 1.64 -3.13 -14.39
CA GLY A 35 1.09 -1.79 -14.59
C GLY A 35 0.23 -1.66 -15.84
N ARG A 36 0.22 -2.67 -16.73
CA ARG A 36 -0.70 -2.70 -17.87
C ARG A 36 -2.13 -3.02 -17.41
N ARG A 37 -3.11 -2.33 -18.00
CA ARG A 37 -4.53 -2.60 -17.77
C ARG A 37 -4.96 -3.88 -18.51
N GLY A 38 -5.99 -4.54 -18.01
CA GLY A 38 -6.60 -5.71 -18.66
C GLY A 38 -5.94 -7.03 -18.28
N LEU A 39 -5.84 -7.30 -16.97
CA LEU A 39 -5.40 -8.60 -16.44
C LEU A 39 -6.52 -9.63 -16.39
N GLY A 40 -7.77 -9.25 -16.70
CA GLY A 40 -8.89 -10.17 -16.75
C GLY A 40 -8.73 -11.21 -17.85
N LEU A 41 -9.33 -12.38 -17.67
CA LEU A 41 -9.19 -13.52 -18.58
C LEU A 41 -9.46 -13.13 -20.04
N LYS A 42 -10.56 -12.41 -20.29
CA LYS A 42 -10.99 -12.02 -21.64
C LYS A 42 -9.99 -11.10 -22.32
N ASP A 43 -9.43 -10.14 -21.58
CA ASP A 43 -8.40 -9.24 -22.08
C ASP A 43 -7.12 -10.01 -22.40
N GLN A 44 -6.71 -10.94 -21.53
CA GLN A 44 -5.51 -11.76 -21.75
C GLN A 44 -5.67 -12.71 -22.94
N VAL A 45 -6.85 -13.32 -23.11
CA VAL A 45 -7.17 -14.17 -24.26
C VAL A 45 -7.16 -13.36 -25.55
N PHE A 46 -7.77 -12.18 -25.56
CA PHE A 46 -7.73 -11.32 -26.73
C PHE A 46 -6.30 -10.90 -27.09
N GLN A 47 -5.53 -10.43 -26.11
CA GLN A 47 -4.16 -9.93 -26.33
C GLN A 47 -3.19 -11.01 -26.79
N ARG A 48 -3.33 -12.25 -26.30
CA ARG A 48 -2.34 -13.32 -26.50
C ARG A 48 -2.76 -14.35 -27.54
N LEU A 49 -4.06 -14.57 -27.69
CA LEU A 49 -4.63 -15.57 -28.59
C LEU A 49 -5.46 -14.95 -29.73
N GLY A 50 -5.74 -13.65 -29.70
CA GLY A 50 -6.55 -12.98 -30.71
C GLY A 50 -8.04 -13.37 -30.69
N ILE A 51 -8.50 -14.02 -29.62
CA ILE A 51 -9.86 -14.54 -29.50
C ILE A 51 -10.71 -13.58 -28.65
N VAL A 52 -11.89 -13.23 -29.16
CA VAL A 52 -12.88 -12.46 -28.41
C VAL A 52 -13.81 -13.41 -27.67
N MET A 53 -13.80 -13.34 -26.34
CA MET A 53 -14.68 -14.14 -25.48
C MET A 53 -15.98 -13.39 -25.15
N THR A 54 -17.05 -14.15 -24.88
CA THR A 54 -18.34 -13.63 -24.42
C THR A 54 -18.21 -12.91 -23.08
N PRO A 55 -18.45 -11.58 -22.98
CA PRO A 55 -18.45 -10.85 -21.71
C PRO A 55 -19.51 -11.38 -20.73
N ILE A 56 -19.20 -11.40 -19.43
CA ILE A 56 -20.14 -11.89 -18.41
C ILE A 56 -21.45 -11.08 -18.39
N SER A 57 -21.37 -9.79 -18.72
CA SER A 57 -22.53 -8.89 -18.80
C SER A 57 -23.55 -9.32 -19.87
N GLN A 58 -23.18 -10.13 -20.86
CA GLN A 58 -24.14 -10.70 -21.81
C GLN A 58 -24.97 -11.83 -21.17
N LEU A 59 -24.46 -12.47 -20.12
CA LEU A 59 -25.17 -13.52 -19.39
C LEU A 59 -26.02 -12.92 -18.28
N ILE A 60 -25.41 -12.04 -17.48
CA ILE A 60 -26.01 -11.58 -16.23
C ILE A 60 -26.58 -10.16 -16.31
N GLY A 61 -26.38 -9.42 -17.41
CA GLY A 61 -26.77 -8.02 -17.50
C GLY A 61 -25.83 -7.07 -16.74
N THR A 62 -26.29 -5.84 -16.51
CA THR A 62 -25.53 -4.78 -15.83
C THR A 62 -26.42 -3.93 -14.92
N GLY A 63 -25.80 -3.26 -13.94
CA GLY A 63 -26.48 -2.32 -13.05
C GLY A 63 -27.56 -2.99 -12.19
N SER A 64 -28.65 -2.26 -11.94
CA SER A 64 -29.77 -2.74 -11.13
C SER A 64 -30.55 -3.91 -11.74
N LYS A 65 -30.35 -4.18 -13.04
CA LYS A 65 -30.97 -5.31 -13.76
C LYS A 65 -30.09 -6.56 -13.80
N MET A 66 -28.94 -6.54 -13.10
CA MET A 66 -28.03 -7.68 -13.08
C MET A 66 -28.66 -8.87 -12.34
N ILE A 67 -28.68 -10.03 -12.99
CA ILE A 67 -29.16 -11.30 -12.41
C ILE A 67 -27.99 -12.11 -11.83
N SER A 68 -28.30 -13.12 -11.01
CA SER A 68 -27.29 -14.07 -10.54
C SER A 68 -27.01 -15.16 -11.59
N MET A 69 -25.83 -15.79 -11.54
CA MET A 69 -25.51 -16.90 -12.44
C MET A 69 -26.47 -18.09 -12.28
N ALA A 70 -27.10 -18.24 -11.10
CA ALA A 70 -28.12 -19.27 -10.85
C ALA A 70 -29.40 -19.10 -11.69
N GLN A 71 -29.64 -17.89 -12.22
CA GLN A 71 -30.80 -17.58 -13.06
C GLN A 71 -30.50 -17.69 -14.56
N VAL A 72 -29.23 -17.91 -14.93
CA VAL A 72 -28.80 -18.02 -16.33
C VAL A 72 -29.17 -19.41 -16.86
N PRO A 73 -29.72 -19.53 -18.10
CA PRO A 73 -30.00 -20.82 -18.71
C PRO A 73 -28.76 -21.72 -18.73
N ILE A 74 -28.92 -22.99 -18.34
CA ILE A 74 -27.82 -23.95 -18.16
C ILE A 74 -26.90 -23.99 -19.39
N ARG A 75 -27.46 -24.00 -20.60
CA ARG A 75 -26.66 -24.05 -21.83
C ARG A 75 -25.72 -22.84 -21.97
N LEU A 76 -26.22 -21.64 -21.73
CA LEU A 76 -25.43 -20.41 -21.82
C LEU A 76 -24.35 -20.35 -20.73
N ALA A 77 -24.71 -20.76 -19.50
CA ALA A 77 -23.75 -20.86 -18.41
C ALA A 77 -22.65 -21.88 -18.70
N ALA A 78 -22.99 -23.04 -19.27
CA ALA A 78 -22.04 -24.09 -19.64
C ALA A 78 -21.09 -23.64 -20.76
N ASP A 79 -21.61 -23.00 -21.82
CA ASP A 79 -20.79 -22.49 -22.91
C ASP A 79 -19.80 -21.41 -22.42
N TYR A 80 -20.25 -20.52 -21.55
CA TYR A 80 -19.39 -19.49 -20.93
C TYR A 80 -18.32 -20.09 -20.01
N ALA A 81 -18.72 -20.96 -19.06
CA ALA A 81 -17.79 -21.55 -18.09
C ALA A 81 -16.80 -22.51 -18.77
N GLY A 82 -17.26 -23.26 -19.77
CA GLY A 82 -16.42 -24.13 -20.59
C GLY A 82 -15.37 -23.33 -21.38
N ALA A 83 -15.77 -22.19 -21.97
CA ALA A 83 -14.83 -21.29 -22.63
C ALA A 83 -13.82 -20.67 -21.66
N ASP A 84 -14.24 -20.24 -20.47
CA ASP A 84 -13.33 -19.70 -19.46
C ASP A 84 -12.29 -20.76 -19.04
N ALA A 85 -12.69 -22.02 -18.86
CA ALA A 85 -11.79 -23.13 -18.53
C ALA A 85 -10.80 -23.46 -19.67
N ASP A 86 -11.30 -23.66 -20.90
CA ASP A 86 -10.48 -23.97 -22.08
C ASP A 86 -9.47 -22.85 -22.37
N MET A 87 -9.94 -21.60 -22.42
CA MET A 87 -9.07 -20.46 -22.72
C MET A 87 -8.03 -20.23 -21.62
N THR A 88 -8.38 -20.45 -20.35
CA THR A 88 -7.41 -20.41 -19.25
C THR A 88 -6.28 -21.42 -19.46
N LEU A 89 -6.59 -22.65 -19.90
CA LEU A 89 -5.58 -23.65 -20.19
C LEU A 89 -4.68 -23.24 -21.36
N ARG A 90 -5.28 -22.74 -22.46
CA ARG A 90 -4.54 -22.28 -23.64
C ARG A 90 -3.61 -21.09 -23.36
N LEU A 91 -3.94 -20.27 -22.36
CA LEU A 91 -3.10 -19.16 -21.92
C LEU A 91 -1.84 -19.58 -21.14
N VAL A 92 -1.80 -20.79 -20.58
CA VAL A 92 -0.70 -21.20 -19.70
C VAL A 92 0.65 -21.15 -20.42
N GLU A 93 0.79 -21.81 -21.57
CA GLU A 93 2.09 -21.92 -22.23
C GLU A 93 2.59 -20.59 -22.81
N PRO A 94 1.76 -19.72 -23.44
CA PRO A 94 2.18 -18.37 -23.82
C PRO A 94 2.71 -17.57 -22.63
N ILE A 95 1.96 -17.49 -21.53
CA ILE A 95 2.38 -16.72 -20.35
C ILE A 95 3.64 -17.32 -19.72
N LYS A 96 3.71 -18.66 -19.60
CA LYS A 96 4.89 -19.35 -19.07
C LYS A 96 6.13 -19.14 -19.93
N SER A 97 5.99 -19.11 -21.25
CA SER A 97 7.07 -18.80 -22.18
C SER A 97 7.59 -17.38 -21.99
N GLU A 98 6.71 -16.42 -21.75
CA GLU A 98 7.11 -15.05 -21.42
C GLU A 98 7.80 -14.92 -20.06
N LEU A 99 7.26 -15.58 -19.04
CA LEU A 99 7.92 -15.65 -17.73
C LEU A 99 9.33 -16.23 -17.84
N ARG A 100 9.54 -17.28 -18.65
CA ARG A 100 10.88 -17.84 -18.91
C ARG A 100 11.77 -16.85 -19.65
N ARG A 101 11.27 -16.25 -20.73
CA ARG A 101 12.00 -15.22 -21.52
C ARG A 101 12.45 -14.04 -20.68
N HIS A 102 11.68 -13.69 -19.65
CA HIS A 102 12.01 -12.60 -18.72
C HIS A 102 12.72 -13.05 -17.45
N SER A 103 13.02 -14.35 -17.29
CA SER A 103 13.63 -14.94 -16.08
C SER A 103 12.80 -14.75 -14.81
N LEU A 104 11.47 -14.71 -14.93
CA LEU A 104 10.51 -14.47 -13.85
C LEU A 104 9.93 -15.76 -13.24
N MET A 105 10.23 -16.93 -13.82
CA MET A 105 9.69 -18.22 -13.33
C MET A 105 10.07 -18.51 -11.88
N ASN A 106 11.28 -18.16 -11.45
CA ASN A 106 11.71 -18.38 -10.07
C ASN A 106 10.87 -17.54 -9.12
N LEU A 107 10.74 -16.24 -9.37
CA LEU A 107 9.91 -15.35 -8.55
C LEU A 107 8.43 -15.77 -8.53
N TYR A 108 7.89 -16.21 -9.67
CA TYR A 108 6.53 -16.72 -9.75
C TYR A 108 6.35 -17.95 -8.83
N ASN A 109 7.25 -18.92 -8.91
CA ASN A 109 7.14 -20.18 -8.18
C ASN A 109 7.54 -20.09 -6.71
N SER A 110 8.44 -19.17 -6.33
CA SER A 110 8.94 -19.05 -4.96
C SER A 110 8.26 -17.97 -4.13
N ILE A 111 7.61 -16.99 -4.79
CA ILE A 111 6.96 -15.85 -4.11
C ILE A 111 5.48 -15.78 -4.46
N GLU A 112 5.09 -15.51 -5.71
CA GLU A 112 3.69 -15.15 -6.01
C GLU A 112 2.70 -16.31 -5.85
N LEU A 113 3.05 -17.49 -6.37
CA LEU A 113 2.17 -18.65 -6.31
C LEU A 113 2.05 -19.22 -4.88
N PRO A 114 3.14 -19.37 -4.09
CA PRO A 114 3.04 -19.83 -2.70
C PRO A 114 2.36 -18.85 -1.75
N LEU A 115 2.31 -17.55 -2.11
CA LEU A 115 1.62 -16.55 -1.30
C LEU A 115 0.09 -16.67 -1.37
N LEU A 116 -0.47 -17.17 -2.48
CA LEU A 116 -1.92 -17.34 -2.66
C LEU A 116 -2.62 -18.05 -1.48
N PRO A 117 -2.20 -19.25 -1.04
CA PRO A 117 -2.83 -19.92 0.10
C PRO A 117 -2.66 -19.14 1.42
N VAL A 118 -1.60 -18.35 1.57
CA VAL A 118 -1.41 -17.48 2.75
C VAL A 118 -2.47 -16.38 2.75
N LEU A 119 -2.63 -15.66 1.63
CA LEU A 119 -3.64 -14.61 1.51
C LEU A 119 -5.05 -15.17 1.67
N LEU A 120 -5.33 -16.32 1.07
CA LEU A 120 -6.61 -17.01 1.25
C LEU A 120 -6.94 -17.23 2.74
N LYS A 121 -5.96 -17.68 3.53
CA LYS A 121 -6.14 -17.87 4.98
C LYS A 121 -6.36 -16.54 5.70
N MET A 122 -5.58 -15.52 5.39
CA MET A 122 -5.76 -14.18 5.96
C MET A 122 -7.17 -13.63 5.68
N GLU A 123 -7.65 -13.77 4.44
CA GLU A 123 -9.01 -13.36 4.04
C GLU A 123 -10.08 -14.17 4.76
N MET A 124 -9.89 -15.48 4.93
CA MET A 124 -10.82 -16.34 5.66
C MET A 124 -10.84 -16.03 7.16
N TYR A 125 -9.70 -15.70 7.76
CA TYR A 125 -9.66 -15.26 9.16
C TYR A 125 -10.36 -13.91 9.31
N GLY A 126 -10.11 -12.94 8.43
CA GLY A 126 -10.58 -11.57 8.61
C GLY A 126 -9.99 -10.90 9.86
N VAL A 127 -10.53 -9.73 10.24
CA VAL A 127 -10.12 -9.00 11.44
C VAL A 127 -11.35 -8.70 12.30
N ALA A 128 -11.26 -8.97 13.61
CA ALA A 128 -12.33 -8.65 14.55
C ALA A 128 -12.42 -7.14 14.82
N LEU A 129 -13.66 -6.65 14.92
CA LEU A 129 -13.96 -5.27 15.24
C LEU A 129 -14.82 -5.15 16.50
N ASP A 130 -14.57 -4.11 17.29
CA ASP A 130 -15.45 -3.68 18.36
C ASP A 130 -16.63 -2.87 17.77
N ALA A 131 -17.73 -3.56 17.51
CA ALA A 131 -18.94 -2.99 16.95
C ALA A 131 -19.56 -1.89 17.85
N ALA A 132 -19.49 -2.07 19.16
CA ALA A 132 -20.07 -1.12 20.12
C ALA A 132 -19.26 0.18 20.11
N PHE A 133 -17.93 0.08 20.14
CA PHE A 133 -17.05 1.23 20.04
C PHE A 133 -17.19 1.96 18.69
N LEU A 134 -17.32 1.23 17.57
CA LEU A 134 -17.54 1.86 16.26
C LEU A 134 -18.86 2.64 16.21
N ALA A 135 -19.94 2.11 16.79
CA ALA A 135 -21.23 2.80 16.85
C ALA A 135 -21.18 4.06 17.74
N GLU A 136 -20.44 4.01 18.86
CA GLU A 136 -20.19 5.18 19.71
C GLU A 136 -19.37 6.26 18.96
N LEU A 137 -18.32 5.82 18.27
CA LEU A 137 -17.47 6.71 17.47
C LEU A 137 -18.27 7.34 16.32
N GLU A 138 -19.16 6.58 15.67
CA GLU A 138 -20.05 7.09 14.62
C GLU A 138 -20.87 8.28 15.12
N ARG A 139 -21.52 8.12 16.28
CA ARG A 139 -22.35 9.17 16.90
C ARG A 139 -21.52 10.40 17.27
N THR A 140 -20.33 10.18 17.84
CA THR A 140 -19.44 11.27 18.25
C THR A 140 -18.97 12.07 17.04
N LEU A 141 -18.57 11.40 15.96
CA LEU A 141 -18.14 12.05 14.73
C LEU A 141 -19.31 12.78 14.05
N ALA A 142 -20.51 12.19 14.03
CA ALA A 142 -21.69 12.84 13.47
C ALA A 142 -22.01 14.17 14.18
N GLU A 143 -21.90 14.20 15.50
CA GLU A 143 -22.11 15.43 16.29
C GLU A 143 -21.04 16.49 15.98
N GLN A 144 -19.76 16.11 15.96
CA GLN A 144 -18.66 17.04 15.64
C GLN A 144 -18.77 17.60 14.22
N ILE A 145 -19.14 16.76 13.24
CA ILE A 145 -19.36 17.17 11.86
C ILE A 145 -20.50 18.20 11.80
N ARG A 146 -21.59 17.98 12.53
CA ARG A 146 -22.73 18.91 12.58
C ARG A 146 -22.35 20.25 13.19
N VAL A 147 -21.54 20.26 14.26
CA VAL A 147 -21.02 21.50 14.86
C VAL A 147 -20.16 22.26 13.86
N LEU A 148 -19.20 21.59 13.21
CA LEU A 148 -18.33 22.22 12.20
C LEU A 148 -19.12 22.74 11.00
N GLU A 149 -20.16 22.03 10.57
CA GLU A 149 -21.05 22.47 9.51
C GLU A 149 -21.77 23.78 9.90
N HIS A 150 -22.26 23.88 11.14
CA HIS A 150 -22.85 25.12 11.66
C HIS A 150 -21.84 26.27 11.71
N GLU A 151 -20.64 26.03 12.23
CA GLU A 151 -19.57 27.04 12.28
C GLU A 151 -19.17 27.54 10.88
N ILE A 152 -19.13 26.64 9.89
CA ILE A 152 -18.88 27.00 8.48
C ILE A 152 -20.01 27.91 7.96
N TYR A 153 -21.27 27.57 8.23
CA TYR A 153 -22.41 28.38 7.80
C TYR A 153 -22.46 29.74 8.49
N ASP A 154 -22.19 29.81 9.78
CA ASP A 154 -22.15 31.07 10.54
C ASP A 154 -21.05 32.00 10.02
N THR A 155 -19.89 31.44 9.70
CA THR A 155 -18.76 32.25 9.18
C THR A 155 -19.06 32.81 7.78
N VAL A 156 -19.86 32.12 6.96
CA VAL A 156 -20.23 32.55 5.61
C VAL A 156 -21.51 33.40 5.60
N GLY A 157 -22.41 33.19 6.56
CA GLY A 157 -23.68 33.91 6.71
C GLY A 157 -24.86 33.28 5.96
N HIS A 158 -24.67 32.14 5.29
CA HIS A 158 -25.76 31.37 4.68
C HIS A 158 -25.40 29.90 4.47
N HIS A 159 -26.41 29.08 4.20
CA HIS A 159 -26.24 27.66 3.89
C HIS A 159 -25.82 27.42 2.45
N PHE A 160 -25.01 26.38 2.25
CA PHE A 160 -24.61 25.85 0.95
C PHE A 160 -24.18 24.40 1.09
N ASN A 161 -23.97 23.70 -0.03
CA ASN A 161 -23.47 22.33 0.00
C ASN A 161 -21.94 22.32 0.12
N ILE A 162 -21.44 22.07 1.33
CA ILE A 162 -20.00 22.00 1.67
C ILE A 162 -19.26 20.92 0.86
N ASN A 163 -19.96 19.85 0.47
CA ASN A 163 -19.40 18.74 -0.31
C ASN A 163 -19.34 19.04 -1.82
N SER A 164 -20.02 20.08 -2.30
CA SER A 164 -19.99 20.49 -3.71
C SER A 164 -18.74 21.34 -3.99
N THR A 165 -17.79 20.79 -4.75
CA THR A 165 -16.55 21.49 -5.13
C THR A 165 -16.77 22.82 -5.82
N LYS A 166 -17.83 22.92 -6.65
CA LYS A 166 -18.19 24.15 -7.37
C LYS A 166 -18.63 25.25 -6.40
N GLN A 167 -19.70 25.01 -5.64
CA GLN A 167 -20.22 25.96 -4.64
C GLN A 167 -19.14 26.38 -3.63
N LEU A 168 -18.36 25.42 -3.13
CA LEU A 168 -17.27 25.71 -2.22
C LEU A 168 -16.18 26.60 -2.85
N GLY A 169 -15.83 26.34 -4.11
CA GLY A 169 -14.89 27.19 -4.86
C GLY A 169 -15.42 28.61 -5.07
N ASP A 170 -16.71 28.74 -5.39
CA ASP A 170 -17.35 30.05 -5.58
C ASP A 170 -17.38 30.85 -4.27
N ILE A 171 -17.64 30.22 -3.13
CA ILE A 171 -17.60 30.88 -1.81
C ILE A 171 -16.16 31.27 -1.43
N LEU A 172 -15.21 30.35 -1.50
CA LEU A 172 -13.82 30.61 -1.07
C LEU A 172 -13.16 31.72 -1.90
N PHE A 173 -13.36 31.72 -3.22
CA PHE A 173 -12.61 32.59 -4.14
C PHE A 173 -13.44 33.71 -4.75
N GLY A 174 -14.76 33.54 -4.84
CA GLY A 174 -15.68 34.57 -5.33
C GLY A 174 -16.14 35.50 -4.21
N GLU A 175 -16.72 34.94 -3.16
CA GLU A 175 -17.34 35.71 -2.06
C GLU A 175 -16.30 36.15 -1.02
N LEU A 176 -15.58 35.19 -0.43
CA LEU A 176 -14.55 35.43 0.60
C LEU A 176 -13.24 35.98 -0.01
N LYS A 177 -13.10 35.92 -1.34
CA LYS A 177 -11.96 36.45 -2.11
C LYS A 177 -10.59 36.00 -1.58
N LEU A 178 -10.49 34.76 -1.12
CA LEU A 178 -9.24 34.21 -0.62
C LEU A 178 -8.18 34.10 -1.75
N PRO A 179 -6.89 34.20 -1.42
CA PRO A 179 -5.83 34.05 -2.42
C PRO A 179 -5.80 32.64 -3.02
N SER A 180 -5.14 32.44 -4.16
CA SER A 180 -4.84 31.11 -4.73
C SER A 180 -5.97 30.34 -5.45
N GLY A 181 -6.99 31.03 -5.98
CA GLY A 181 -8.04 30.41 -6.80
C GLY A 181 -7.56 29.98 -8.20
N ARG A 182 -6.89 28.82 -8.33
CA ARG A 182 -6.55 28.27 -9.66
C ARG A 182 -7.82 27.79 -10.36
N LYS A 183 -8.23 28.49 -11.42
CA LYS A 183 -9.36 28.08 -12.26
C LYS A 183 -9.00 26.87 -13.12
N THR A 184 -9.87 25.87 -13.09
CA THR A 184 -9.87 24.71 -13.99
C THR A 184 -11.01 24.84 -15.00
N LYS A 185 -11.09 23.94 -15.98
CA LYS A 185 -12.20 23.88 -16.95
C LYS A 185 -13.59 23.75 -16.27
N THR A 186 -13.64 23.31 -15.02
CA THR A 186 -14.87 23.00 -14.27
C THR A 186 -15.16 23.96 -13.11
N GLY A 187 -14.33 24.99 -12.91
CA GLY A 187 -14.44 25.92 -11.77
C GLY A 187 -13.14 26.06 -10.99
N TYR A 188 -13.18 26.71 -9.83
CA TYR A 188 -12.01 26.83 -8.96
C TYR A 188 -11.57 25.48 -8.39
N SER A 189 -10.26 25.22 -8.34
CA SER A 189 -9.72 24.03 -7.68
C SER A 189 -9.83 24.15 -6.16
N VAL A 190 -10.47 23.18 -5.52
CA VAL A 190 -10.59 23.05 -4.05
C VAL A 190 -9.95 21.76 -3.53
N SER A 191 -8.85 21.34 -4.17
CA SER A 191 -8.05 20.18 -3.75
C SER A 191 -7.48 20.38 -2.35
N ALA A 192 -7.14 19.28 -1.66
CA ALA A 192 -6.59 19.32 -0.31
C ALA A 192 -5.40 20.28 -0.20
N ASP A 193 -4.46 20.23 -1.15
CA ASP A 193 -3.28 21.11 -1.16
C ASP A 193 -3.63 22.60 -1.28
N VAL A 194 -4.65 22.93 -2.09
CA VAL A 194 -5.10 24.33 -2.24
C VAL A 194 -5.72 24.81 -0.93
N ILE A 195 -6.59 24.02 -0.32
CA ILE A 195 -7.23 24.41 0.95
C ILE A 195 -6.20 24.49 2.09
N GLU A 196 -5.25 23.55 2.16
CA GLU A 196 -4.16 23.60 3.15
C GLU A 196 -3.30 24.86 3.01
N SER A 197 -3.04 25.33 1.78
CA SER A 197 -2.30 26.59 1.55
C SER A 197 -3.05 27.83 2.07
N LEU A 198 -4.36 27.72 2.31
CA LEU A 198 -5.21 28.78 2.83
C LEU A 198 -5.39 28.72 4.34
N ARG A 199 -4.78 27.75 5.03
CA ARG A 199 -4.85 27.60 6.48
C ARG A 199 -4.48 28.91 7.19
N GLY A 200 -5.27 29.30 8.18
CA GLY A 200 -5.09 30.57 8.91
C GLY A 200 -5.38 31.86 8.11
N LYS A 201 -5.83 31.77 6.85
CA LYS A 201 -6.30 32.96 6.09
C LYS A 201 -7.73 33.36 6.44
N HIS A 202 -8.55 32.40 6.86
CA HIS A 202 -9.93 32.62 7.26
C HIS A 202 -10.44 31.47 8.14
N PRO A 203 -11.22 31.72 9.20
CA PRO A 203 -11.69 30.68 10.13
C PRO A 203 -12.41 29.51 9.43
N MET A 204 -13.25 29.83 8.44
CA MET A 204 -13.96 28.81 7.64
C MET A 204 -13.01 27.78 6.99
N VAL A 205 -11.79 28.15 6.62
CA VAL A 205 -10.82 27.22 6.02
C VAL A 205 -10.38 26.18 7.05
N ASP A 206 -10.11 26.60 8.28
CA ASP A 206 -9.67 25.69 9.34
C ASP A 206 -10.80 24.72 9.72
N TYR A 207 -12.03 25.23 9.86
CA TYR A 207 -13.22 24.40 10.06
C TYR A 207 -13.49 23.44 8.90
N LEU A 208 -13.32 23.88 7.65
CA LEU A 208 -13.49 23.06 6.47
C LEU A 208 -12.47 21.92 6.39
N LEU A 209 -11.20 22.19 6.75
CA LEU A 209 -10.15 21.18 6.79
C LEU A 209 -10.50 20.10 7.81
N GLU A 210 -10.95 20.50 9.00
CA GLU A 210 -11.39 19.58 10.05
C GLU A 210 -12.65 18.80 9.63
N TYR A 211 -13.65 19.49 9.08
CA TYR A 211 -14.90 18.89 8.57
C TYR A 211 -14.61 17.80 7.53
N ARG A 212 -13.74 18.09 6.55
CA ARG A 212 -13.34 17.11 5.51
C ARG A 212 -12.60 15.92 6.12
N GLN A 213 -11.75 16.16 7.11
CA GLN A 213 -11.05 15.10 7.81
C GLN A 213 -12.03 14.19 8.55
N LEU A 214 -12.93 14.74 9.37
CA LEU A 214 -13.90 13.95 10.15
C LEU A 214 -14.92 13.24 9.24
N THR A 215 -15.42 13.91 8.20
CA THR A 215 -16.36 13.32 7.23
C THR A 215 -15.72 12.12 6.54
N LYS A 216 -14.47 12.25 6.06
CA LYS A 216 -13.74 11.13 5.46
C LYS A 216 -13.53 9.98 6.45
N LEU A 217 -13.20 10.31 7.71
CA LEU A 217 -13.00 9.31 8.76
C LEU A 217 -14.29 8.52 9.03
N LYS A 218 -15.42 9.22 9.19
CA LYS A 218 -16.73 8.61 9.38
C LYS A 218 -17.13 7.77 8.17
N SER A 219 -17.18 8.36 6.97
CA SER A 219 -17.72 7.68 5.79
C SER A 219 -16.87 6.50 5.32
N THR A 220 -15.54 6.67 5.30
CA THR A 220 -14.64 5.65 4.72
C THR A 220 -14.33 4.54 5.71
N TYR A 221 -14.14 4.87 7.00
CA TYR A 221 -13.72 3.89 7.99
C TYR A 221 -14.85 3.47 8.90
N VAL A 222 -15.59 4.38 9.53
CA VAL A 222 -16.63 3.94 10.49
C VAL A 222 -17.81 3.29 9.79
N ASP A 223 -18.50 4.03 8.92
CA ASP A 223 -19.69 3.56 8.20
C ASP A 223 -19.32 2.40 7.26
N GLY A 224 -18.18 2.54 6.57
CA GLY A 224 -17.65 1.52 5.67
C GLY A 224 -17.30 0.21 6.37
N LEU A 225 -16.66 0.26 7.54
CA LEU A 225 -16.32 -0.96 8.30
C LEU A 225 -17.59 -1.60 8.88
N LEU A 226 -18.51 -0.81 9.45
CA LEU A 226 -19.78 -1.33 9.98
C LEU A 226 -20.60 -2.03 8.89
N ALA A 227 -20.68 -1.45 7.68
CA ALA A 227 -21.42 -2.03 6.57
C ALA A 227 -20.79 -3.32 6.00
N LEU A 228 -19.47 -3.47 6.11
CA LEU A 228 -18.72 -4.63 5.59
C LEU A 228 -18.46 -5.71 6.66
N MET A 229 -18.83 -5.44 7.90
CA MET A 229 -18.68 -6.38 9.01
C MET A 229 -19.66 -7.54 8.83
N ASP A 230 -19.14 -8.76 8.90
CA ASP A 230 -19.95 -9.95 8.91
C ASP A 230 -20.75 -9.99 10.23
N PRO A 231 -22.09 -10.04 10.17
CA PRO A 231 -22.94 -9.92 11.36
C PRO A 231 -22.91 -11.16 12.27
N LEU A 232 -22.47 -12.31 11.75
CA LEU A 232 -22.37 -13.56 12.53
C LEU A 232 -21.06 -13.65 13.29
N THR A 233 -19.97 -13.21 12.67
CA THR A 233 -18.62 -13.34 13.22
C THR A 233 -18.12 -12.05 13.87
N GLY A 234 -18.68 -10.89 13.53
CA GLY A 234 -18.17 -9.58 13.95
C GLY A 234 -16.84 -9.20 13.28
N ARG A 235 -16.52 -9.83 12.15
CA ARG A 235 -15.23 -9.69 11.47
C ARG A 235 -15.38 -9.03 10.10
N VAL A 236 -14.35 -8.30 9.70
CA VAL A 236 -14.25 -7.74 8.36
C VAL A 236 -13.23 -8.52 7.54
N HIS A 237 -13.63 -8.88 6.32
CA HIS A 237 -12.84 -9.70 5.40
C HIS A 237 -12.37 -8.84 4.22
N THR A 238 -11.21 -8.21 4.38
CA THR A 238 -10.59 -7.47 3.26
C THR A 238 -10.14 -8.41 2.15
N SER A 239 -10.12 -7.92 0.92
CA SER A 239 -9.51 -8.62 -0.22
C SER A 239 -8.09 -8.12 -0.48
N PHE A 240 -7.10 -8.99 -0.37
CA PHE A 240 -5.70 -8.71 -0.69
C PHE A 240 -5.42 -8.98 -2.18
N ASN A 241 -4.96 -7.98 -2.92
CA ASN A 241 -4.69 -8.10 -4.35
C ASN A 241 -3.19 -8.08 -4.63
N GLN A 242 -2.69 -9.15 -5.25
CA GLN A 242 -1.28 -9.30 -5.66
C GLN A 242 -0.93 -8.54 -6.93
N THR A 243 -1.91 -8.20 -7.76
CA THR A 243 -1.71 -7.81 -9.16
C THR A 243 -2.05 -6.34 -9.47
N VAL A 244 -2.15 -5.49 -8.45
CA VAL A 244 -2.57 -4.09 -8.60
C VAL A 244 -1.38 -3.13 -8.67
N ALA A 245 -0.50 -3.15 -7.66
CA ALA A 245 0.63 -2.22 -7.61
C ALA A 245 1.71 -2.63 -8.61
N SER A 246 2.26 -1.69 -9.38
CA SER A 246 3.39 -1.97 -10.28
C SER A 246 4.65 -2.43 -9.54
N SER A 247 4.79 -2.05 -8.26
CA SER A 247 5.91 -2.41 -7.40
C SER A 247 5.89 -3.84 -6.86
N GLY A 248 4.78 -4.58 -7.00
CA GLY A 248 4.64 -5.89 -6.36
C GLY A 248 4.09 -5.84 -4.94
N ARG A 249 3.88 -4.65 -4.36
CA ARG A 249 3.17 -4.53 -3.07
C ARG A 249 1.76 -5.11 -3.16
N LEU A 250 1.33 -5.75 -2.07
CA LEU A 250 -0.08 -6.07 -1.89
C LEU A 250 -0.88 -4.76 -1.84
N SER A 251 -2.11 -4.81 -2.33
CA SER A 251 -3.11 -3.79 -2.05
C SER A 251 -4.30 -4.43 -1.36
N SER A 252 -5.14 -3.63 -0.70
CA SER A 252 -6.35 -4.12 -0.03
C SER A 252 -7.58 -3.37 -0.49
N SER A 253 -8.71 -4.07 -0.59
CA SER A 253 -10.00 -3.52 -1.02
C SER A 253 -11.15 -4.20 -0.29
N ASN A 254 -12.28 -3.48 -0.16
CA ASN A 254 -13.52 -3.97 0.48
C ASN A 254 -13.30 -4.57 1.89
N PRO A 255 -12.76 -3.79 2.85
CA PRO A 255 -12.30 -2.41 2.77
C PRO A 255 -10.79 -2.30 2.55
N ASN A 256 -10.28 -1.10 2.26
CA ASN A 256 -8.85 -0.85 2.13
C ASN A 256 -8.20 -0.64 3.52
N LEU A 257 -7.81 -1.75 4.16
CA LEU A 257 -7.20 -1.76 5.49
C LEU A 257 -5.73 -1.31 5.49
N GLN A 258 -5.09 -1.17 4.33
CA GLN A 258 -3.74 -0.60 4.25
C GLN A 258 -3.67 0.91 4.51
N ASN A 259 -4.81 1.62 4.37
CA ASN A 259 -4.85 3.07 4.49
C ASN A 259 -5.39 3.57 5.83
N ILE A 260 -5.51 2.71 6.85
CA ILE A 260 -6.02 3.09 8.17
C ILE A 260 -5.15 4.23 8.74
N PRO A 261 -5.74 5.39 9.06
CA PRO A 261 -4.99 6.57 9.48
C PRO A 261 -4.21 6.34 10.78
N VAL A 262 -2.98 6.88 10.85
CA VAL A 262 -2.08 6.66 12.01
C VAL A 262 -1.60 7.95 12.68
N ARG A 263 -1.71 9.09 11.99
CA ARG A 263 -1.03 10.34 12.38
C ARG A 263 -1.88 11.28 13.22
N THR A 264 -3.21 11.19 13.10
CA THR A 264 -4.15 12.07 13.80
C THR A 264 -4.75 11.34 14.99
N GLU A 265 -5.16 12.06 16.04
CA GLU A 265 -5.76 11.42 17.22
C GLU A 265 -7.01 10.62 16.85
N VAL A 266 -7.92 11.22 16.08
CA VAL A 266 -9.13 10.54 15.58
C VAL A 266 -8.78 9.35 14.69
N GLY A 267 -7.72 9.46 13.88
CA GLY A 267 -7.22 8.34 13.08
C GLY A 267 -6.72 7.18 13.94
N ARG A 268 -6.01 7.49 15.03
CA ARG A 268 -5.56 6.49 15.99
C ARG A 268 -6.74 5.85 16.73
N GLN A 269 -7.81 6.60 17.05
CA GLN A 269 -9.03 6.04 17.65
C GLN A 269 -9.65 4.93 16.78
N ILE A 270 -9.62 5.04 15.45
CA ILE A 270 -10.10 3.96 14.57
C ILE A 270 -9.34 2.65 14.82
N ARG A 271 -8.03 2.70 15.11
CA ARG A 271 -7.23 1.49 15.41
C ARG A 271 -7.68 0.80 16.70
N ARG A 272 -8.30 1.51 17.64
CA ARG A 272 -8.86 0.92 18.87
C ARG A 272 -10.03 -0.02 18.56
N ALA A 273 -10.75 0.21 17.46
CA ALA A 273 -11.81 -0.68 17.01
C ALA A 273 -11.29 -2.05 16.56
N PHE A 274 -10.02 -2.18 16.20
CA PHE A 274 -9.44 -3.45 15.75
C PHE A 274 -8.95 -4.23 16.96
N ILE A 275 -9.65 -5.32 17.28
CA ILE A 275 -9.46 -6.10 18.51
C ILE A 275 -9.00 -7.53 18.17
N ALA A 276 -8.46 -8.24 19.16
CA ALA A 276 -8.27 -9.68 19.09
C ALA A 276 -9.50 -10.45 19.58
N ASP A 277 -9.69 -11.67 19.08
CA ASP A 277 -10.66 -12.63 19.63
C ASP A 277 -10.42 -12.90 21.14
N PRO A 278 -11.44 -13.32 21.90
CA PRO A 278 -11.26 -13.81 23.26
C PRO A 278 -10.20 -14.92 23.33
N SER A 279 -9.28 -14.83 24.30
CA SER A 279 -8.08 -15.69 24.46
C SER A 279 -6.94 -15.44 23.46
N PHE A 280 -7.05 -14.43 22.60
CA PHE A 280 -5.97 -13.96 21.74
C PHE A 280 -5.54 -12.54 22.14
N VAL A 281 -4.36 -12.16 21.67
CA VAL A 281 -3.85 -10.79 21.67
C VAL A 281 -3.40 -10.42 20.27
N LEU A 282 -3.41 -9.13 19.95
CA LEU A 282 -2.81 -8.64 18.73
C LEU A 282 -1.30 -8.53 18.94
N LEU A 283 -0.53 -9.13 18.04
CA LEU A 283 0.90 -8.94 17.90
C LEU A 283 1.15 -8.25 16.56
N THR A 284 1.80 -7.09 16.57
CA THR A 284 2.30 -6.45 15.36
C THR A 284 3.81 -6.65 15.25
N ALA A 285 4.30 -6.81 14.03
CA ALA A 285 5.71 -6.94 13.72
C ALA A 285 6.03 -6.07 12.50
N ASP A 286 6.77 -4.98 12.71
CA ASP A 286 7.08 -3.97 11.69
C ASP A 286 8.58 -3.94 11.41
N TYR A 287 8.94 -3.91 10.12
CA TYR A 287 10.35 -3.78 9.75
C TYR A 287 10.85 -2.34 9.96
N SER A 288 11.84 -2.18 10.84
CA SER A 288 12.41 -0.86 11.11
C SER A 288 13.26 -0.36 9.94
N GLN A 289 12.74 0.63 9.21
CA GLN A 289 13.44 1.34 8.12
C GLN A 289 13.88 0.40 6.99
N PHE A 290 13.02 -0.55 6.59
CA PHE A 290 13.43 -1.64 5.71
C PHE A 290 13.94 -1.19 4.35
N GLU A 291 13.26 -0.21 3.73
CA GLU A 291 13.66 0.35 2.44
C GLU A 291 15.07 0.96 2.48
N LEU A 292 15.47 1.59 3.59
CA LEU A 292 16.82 2.13 3.76
C LEU A 292 17.87 1.04 3.95
N ARG A 293 17.51 -0.07 4.60
CA ARG A 293 18.40 -1.25 4.74
C ARG A 293 18.63 -1.93 3.39
N ILE A 294 17.58 -2.02 2.58
CA ILE A 294 17.66 -2.53 1.20
C ILE A 294 18.52 -1.61 0.34
N LEU A 295 18.33 -0.29 0.45
CA LEU A 295 19.18 0.69 -0.23
C LEU A 295 20.65 0.48 0.16
N ALA A 296 20.97 0.44 1.47
CA ALA A 296 22.34 0.25 1.94
C ALA A 296 22.99 -1.01 1.37
N HIS A 297 22.23 -2.09 1.24
CA HIS A 297 22.69 -3.34 0.62
C HIS A 297 22.88 -3.21 -0.89
N ILE A 298 21.93 -2.63 -1.63
CA ILE A 298 22.04 -2.49 -3.10
C ILE A 298 23.20 -1.56 -3.47
N THR A 299 23.43 -0.49 -2.70
CA THR A 299 24.46 0.50 -3.00
C THR A 299 25.80 0.18 -2.36
N HIS A 300 25.85 -0.78 -1.43
CA HIS A 300 27.02 -1.05 -0.58
C HIS A 300 27.62 0.24 0.00
N GLU A 301 26.78 1.18 0.41
CA GLU A 301 27.23 2.52 0.84
C GLU A 301 27.89 2.41 2.23
N PRO A 302 29.22 2.59 2.36
CA PRO A 302 29.94 2.27 3.59
C PRO A 302 29.40 3.00 4.82
N ARG A 303 29.04 4.27 4.68
CA ARG A 303 28.51 5.07 5.79
C ARG A 303 27.14 4.58 6.26
N LEU A 304 26.27 4.16 5.34
CA LEU A 304 24.97 3.59 5.71
C LEU A 304 25.14 2.21 6.35
N VAL A 305 26.04 1.39 5.81
CA VAL A 305 26.34 0.07 6.36
C VAL A 305 26.89 0.18 7.79
N GLU A 306 27.83 1.08 8.00
CA GLU A 306 28.41 1.37 9.32
C GLU A 306 27.36 1.85 10.32
N ALA A 307 26.56 2.86 9.94
CA ALA A 307 25.51 3.43 10.79
C ALA A 307 24.50 2.37 11.24
N PHE A 308 24.02 1.53 10.31
CA PHE A 308 23.09 0.45 10.66
C PHE A 308 23.73 -0.63 11.52
N SER A 309 25.00 -0.96 11.29
CA SER A 309 25.74 -1.97 12.06
C SER A 309 25.97 -1.52 13.50
N LYS A 310 26.22 -0.22 13.72
CA LYS A 310 26.36 0.38 15.05
C LYS A 310 25.02 0.69 15.72
N GLY A 311 23.90 0.53 15.00
CA GLY A 311 22.57 0.84 15.51
C GLY A 311 22.29 2.34 15.65
N GLU A 312 23.04 3.16 14.91
CA GLU A 312 22.88 4.62 14.93
C GLU A 312 21.64 5.07 14.15
N ASP A 313 21.12 6.24 14.48
CA ASP A 313 19.98 6.83 13.78
C ASP A 313 20.43 7.60 12.54
N ILE A 314 20.21 6.99 11.37
CA ILE A 314 20.58 7.56 10.07
C ILE A 314 19.99 8.94 9.85
N HIS A 315 18.76 9.20 10.31
CA HIS A 315 18.16 10.52 10.11
C HIS A 315 18.84 11.58 10.95
N THR A 316 19.29 11.22 12.15
CA THR A 316 20.05 12.11 13.04
C THR A 316 21.47 12.34 12.49
N ILE A 317 22.16 11.29 12.03
CA ILE A 317 23.48 11.42 11.38
C ILE A 317 23.38 12.28 10.13
N THR A 318 22.37 12.02 9.30
CA THR A 318 22.14 12.79 8.08
C THR A 318 21.87 14.24 8.46
N ALA A 319 20.99 14.51 9.43
CA ALA A 319 20.74 15.88 9.92
C ALA A 319 22.04 16.57 10.40
N ALA A 320 22.85 15.91 11.21
CA ALA A 320 24.12 16.43 11.71
C ALA A 320 25.05 16.85 10.56
N SER A 321 25.21 15.97 9.56
CA SER A 321 26.02 16.24 8.37
C SER A 321 25.44 17.36 7.49
N LEU A 322 24.10 17.45 7.40
CA LEU A 322 23.42 18.43 6.54
C LEU A 322 23.45 19.85 7.12
N PHE A 323 23.18 19.96 8.41
CA PHE A 323 23.19 21.23 9.14
C PHE A 323 24.58 21.62 9.64
N ASN A 324 25.58 20.76 9.45
CA ASN A 324 26.96 20.94 9.91
C ASN A 324 27.02 21.21 11.43
N ILE A 325 26.33 20.37 12.20
CA ILE A 325 26.27 20.42 13.67
C ILE A 325 26.61 19.05 14.27
N PRO A 326 27.09 18.99 15.52
CA PRO A 326 27.28 17.71 16.22
C PRO A 326 25.96 16.91 16.31
N VAL A 327 26.06 15.57 16.27
CA VAL A 327 24.90 14.66 16.37
C VAL A 327 24.08 14.90 17.64
N ALA A 328 24.74 15.25 18.74
CA ALA A 328 24.10 15.54 20.02
C ALA A 328 23.26 16.83 20.01
N GLU A 329 23.51 17.75 19.08
CA GLU A 329 22.81 19.04 18.96
C GLU A 329 21.64 18.97 17.97
N VAL A 330 21.44 17.83 17.31
CA VAL A 330 20.34 17.64 16.36
C VAL A 330 19.00 17.69 17.07
N THR A 331 18.22 18.71 16.75
CA THR A 331 16.85 18.86 17.28
C THR A 331 15.88 17.86 16.63
N LYS A 332 14.77 17.56 17.32
CA LYS A 332 13.67 16.74 16.76
C LYS A 332 13.14 17.29 15.43
N GLY A 333 13.09 18.62 15.29
CA GLY A 333 12.67 19.30 14.07
C GLY A 333 13.63 19.03 12.91
N GLN A 334 14.94 19.24 13.12
CA GLN A 334 15.97 18.96 12.12
C GLN A 334 15.99 17.49 11.70
N ARG A 335 15.86 16.57 12.66
CA ARG A 335 15.75 15.13 12.38
C ARG A 335 14.54 14.81 11.51
N ARG A 336 13.36 15.37 11.80
CA ARG A 336 12.14 15.17 11.00
C ARG A 336 12.29 15.70 9.58
N LEU A 337 12.92 16.87 9.44
CA LEU A 337 13.24 17.44 8.14
C LEU A 337 14.20 16.52 7.37
N ALA A 338 15.33 16.13 7.97
CA ALA A 338 16.29 15.21 7.36
C ALA A 338 15.65 13.88 6.95
N LYS A 339 14.77 13.29 7.77
CA LYS A 339 13.98 12.11 7.39
C LYS A 339 13.18 12.36 6.12
N THR A 340 12.44 13.46 6.07
CA THR A 340 11.64 13.83 4.89
C THR A 340 12.52 13.94 3.65
N VAL A 341 13.70 14.54 3.78
CA VAL A 341 14.60 14.68 2.64
C VAL A 341 15.23 13.37 2.22
N VAL A 342 15.72 12.54 3.16
CA VAL A 342 16.30 11.22 2.86
C VAL A 342 15.32 10.41 2.01
N TYR A 343 14.04 10.36 2.39
CA TYR A 343 13.03 9.68 1.60
C TYR A 343 12.72 10.40 0.28
N ALA A 344 12.70 11.73 0.24
CA ALA A 344 12.50 12.46 -1.01
C ALA A 344 13.62 12.18 -2.02
N VAL A 345 14.89 12.17 -1.59
CA VAL A 345 16.05 11.87 -2.43
C VAL A 345 16.08 10.40 -2.81
N LEU A 346 15.79 9.49 -1.87
CA LEU A 346 15.57 8.08 -2.15
C LEU A 346 14.54 7.89 -3.27
N TYR A 347 13.49 8.72 -3.24
CA TYR A 347 12.41 8.70 -4.22
C TYR A 347 12.67 9.48 -5.51
N GLY A 348 13.92 9.91 -5.74
CA GLY A 348 14.34 10.64 -6.93
C GLY A 348 13.72 12.03 -7.07
N GLN A 349 13.29 12.66 -5.98
CA GLN A 349 12.69 14.00 -6.06
C GLN A 349 13.70 15.06 -6.52
N SER A 350 13.22 15.96 -7.39
CA SER A 350 13.99 17.12 -7.82
C SER A 350 14.09 18.17 -6.71
N ALA A 351 15.05 19.10 -6.84
CA ALA A 351 15.19 20.25 -5.94
C ALA A 351 13.88 21.04 -5.81
N PHE A 352 13.16 21.22 -6.91
CA PHE A 352 11.85 21.89 -6.90
C PHE A 352 10.82 21.11 -6.07
N GLY A 353 10.73 19.79 -6.28
CA GLY A 353 9.82 18.94 -5.50
C GLY A 353 10.17 18.91 -4.01
N LEU A 354 11.47 18.93 -3.70
CA LEU A 354 11.96 19.00 -2.33
C LEU A 354 11.60 20.33 -1.67
N ALA A 355 11.84 21.46 -2.34
CA ALA A 355 11.51 22.80 -1.87
C ALA A 355 10.02 22.94 -1.52
N GLN A 356 9.12 22.35 -2.31
CA GLN A 356 7.68 22.35 -2.02
C GLN A 356 7.32 21.58 -0.75
N ILE A 357 8.04 20.50 -0.43
CA ILE A 357 7.77 19.65 0.73
C ILE A 357 8.38 20.26 2.00
N THR A 358 9.55 20.89 1.90
CA THR A 358 10.32 21.37 3.05
C THR A 358 10.10 22.85 3.35
N GLY A 359 9.54 23.61 2.40
CA GLY A 359 9.44 25.07 2.49
C GLY A 359 10.75 25.82 2.22
N MET A 360 11.80 25.10 1.80
CA MET A 360 13.11 25.69 1.45
C MET A 360 13.04 26.40 0.10
N SER A 361 13.99 27.30 -0.17
CA SER A 361 14.20 27.80 -1.52
C SER A 361 14.74 26.70 -2.44
N ASN A 362 14.51 26.84 -3.75
CA ASN A 362 15.02 25.88 -4.74
C ASN A 362 16.56 25.78 -4.73
N SER A 363 17.25 26.89 -4.43
CA SER A 363 18.71 26.92 -4.30
C SER A 363 19.18 26.07 -3.13
N GLU A 364 18.58 26.27 -1.94
CA GLU A 364 18.92 25.49 -0.75
C GLU A 364 18.62 24.00 -0.93
N ALA A 365 17.47 23.67 -1.56
CA ALA A 365 17.12 22.30 -1.88
C ALA A 365 18.12 21.64 -2.85
N SER A 366 18.61 22.38 -3.84
CA SER A 366 19.62 21.88 -4.78
C SER A 366 20.97 21.65 -4.10
N GLU A 367 21.42 22.59 -3.27
CA GLU A 367 22.66 22.44 -2.50
C GLU A 367 22.57 21.27 -1.53
N PHE A 368 21.40 21.05 -0.93
CA PHE A 368 21.15 19.93 -0.06
C PHE A 368 21.31 18.59 -0.79
N ILE A 369 20.65 18.41 -1.95
CA ILE A 369 20.74 17.17 -2.73
C ILE A 369 22.20 16.89 -3.10
N LYS A 370 22.96 17.95 -3.44
CA LYS A 370 24.39 17.85 -3.71
C LYS A 370 25.17 17.33 -2.49
N ARG A 371 25.01 17.95 -1.31
CA ARG A 371 25.68 17.50 -0.07
C ARG A 371 25.30 16.08 0.33
N TYR A 372 24.05 15.69 0.11
CA TYR A 372 23.60 14.32 0.36
C TYR A 372 24.35 13.31 -0.51
N HIS A 373 24.49 13.58 -1.81
CA HIS A 373 25.27 12.72 -2.71
C HIS A 373 26.78 12.76 -2.44
N GLU A 374 27.33 13.86 -1.94
CA GLU A 374 28.72 13.92 -1.47
C GLU A 374 28.92 13.10 -0.19
N THR A 375 27.90 13.05 0.67
CA THR A 375 27.90 12.25 1.90
C THR A 375 27.73 10.77 1.61
N PHE A 376 26.95 10.41 0.58
CA PHE A 376 26.61 9.03 0.19
C PHE A 376 26.87 8.80 -1.32
N PRO A 377 28.15 8.74 -1.74
CA PRO A 377 28.52 8.71 -3.15
C PRO A 377 27.99 7.49 -3.91
N ASN A 378 27.87 6.33 -3.26
CA ASN A 378 27.40 5.13 -3.95
C ASN A 378 25.90 5.20 -4.28
N ILE A 379 25.12 5.97 -3.52
CA ILE A 379 23.70 6.21 -3.82
C ILE A 379 23.54 6.98 -5.13
N LYS A 380 24.40 7.96 -5.39
CA LYS A 380 24.40 8.68 -6.67
C LYS A 380 24.71 7.72 -7.83
N GLY A 381 25.75 6.89 -7.69
CA GLY A 381 26.11 5.88 -8.68
C GLY A 381 24.95 4.90 -8.95
N TYR A 382 24.21 4.52 -7.92
CA TYR A 382 23.01 3.71 -8.05
C TYR A 382 21.90 4.41 -8.84
N VAL A 383 21.60 5.67 -8.54
CA VAL A 383 20.59 6.46 -9.28
C VAL A 383 20.96 6.53 -10.76
N ASP A 384 22.19 6.93 -11.07
CA ASP A 384 22.65 7.12 -12.45
C ASP A 384 22.62 5.78 -13.23
N SER A 385 23.09 4.70 -12.62
CA SER A 385 23.08 3.37 -13.25
C SER A 385 21.68 2.80 -13.43
N THR A 386 20.77 3.01 -12.47
CA THR A 386 19.38 2.54 -12.55
C THR A 386 18.62 3.27 -13.65
N LEU A 387 18.78 4.59 -13.75
CA LEU A 387 18.19 5.37 -14.85
C LEU A 387 18.75 4.95 -16.20
N ASN A 388 20.06 4.70 -16.28
CA ASN A 388 20.68 4.19 -17.49
C ASN A 388 20.15 2.80 -17.87
N GLN A 389 19.98 1.90 -16.89
CA GLN A 389 19.36 0.60 -17.10
C GLN A 389 17.94 0.73 -17.65
N ALA A 390 17.10 1.56 -17.02
CA ALA A 390 15.73 1.80 -17.46
C ALA A 390 15.68 2.33 -18.90
N ARG A 391 16.57 3.25 -19.28
CA ARG A 391 16.66 3.82 -20.62
C ARG A 391 17.19 2.83 -21.66
N ILE A 392 18.23 2.06 -21.36
CA ILE A 392 18.88 1.15 -22.30
C ILE A 392 18.11 -0.16 -22.44
N GLN A 393 17.76 -0.79 -21.33
CA GLN A 393 17.11 -2.10 -21.30
C GLN A 393 15.59 -2.02 -21.38
N GLY A 394 15.01 -0.86 -21.07
CA GLY A 394 13.55 -0.68 -21.01
C GLY A 394 12.92 -1.26 -19.75
N TYR A 395 13.71 -1.64 -18.74
CA TYR A 395 13.22 -2.10 -17.45
C TYR A 395 14.26 -1.96 -16.34
N VAL A 396 13.81 -2.05 -15.09
CA VAL A 396 14.64 -2.25 -13.89
C VAL A 396 14.14 -3.47 -13.13
N ASN A 397 14.95 -4.02 -12.22
CA ASN A 397 14.56 -5.19 -11.44
C ASN A 397 14.91 -5.10 -9.94
N THR A 398 14.17 -5.85 -9.14
CA THR A 398 14.46 -6.06 -7.71
C THR A 398 15.57 -7.10 -7.52
N LEU A 399 16.03 -7.27 -6.28
CA LEU A 399 16.98 -8.32 -5.87
C LEU A 399 16.49 -9.74 -6.21
N PHE A 400 15.17 -9.95 -6.25
CA PHE A 400 14.56 -11.24 -6.54
C PHE A 400 14.12 -11.39 -8.00
N GLY A 401 14.48 -10.41 -8.85
CA GLY A 401 14.26 -10.46 -10.29
C GLY A 401 12.91 -9.92 -10.76
N ARG A 402 12.06 -9.38 -9.87
CA ARG A 402 10.81 -8.72 -10.29
C ARG A 402 11.16 -7.56 -11.20
N LYS A 403 10.52 -7.47 -12.37
CA LYS A 403 10.78 -6.41 -13.35
C LYS A 403 9.69 -5.34 -13.33
N ARG A 404 10.06 -4.10 -13.63
CA ARG A 404 9.13 -3.04 -14.05
C ARG A 404 9.61 -2.53 -15.40
N PHE A 405 8.73 -2.57 -16.39
CA PHE A 405 9.03 -2.12 -17.76
C PHE A 405 8.70 -0.64 -17.95
N PHE A 406 9.55 0.04 -18.72
CA PHE A 406 9.42 1.46 -19.06
C PHE A 406 9.51 1.65 -20.59
N PRO A 407 8.60 1.05 -21.38
CA PRO A 407 8.68 1.12 -22.83
C PRO A 407 8.57 2.57 -23.35
N GLU A 408 7.83 3.45 -22.66
CA GLU A 408 7.64 4.84 -23.08
C GLU A 408 8.77 5.79 -22.65
N MET A 409 9.76 5.33 -21.86
CA MET A 409 10.79 6.22 -21.30
C MET A 409 11.67 6.87 -22.37
N ARG A 410 11.76 6.27 -23.56
CA ARG A 410 12.49 6.85 -24.72
C ARG A 410 11.66 7.82 -25.55
N THR A 411 10.33 7.70 -25.53
CA THR A 411 9.43 8.43 -26.43
C THR A 411 8.79 9.65 -25.78
N LEU A 412 8.66 9.66 -24.45
CA LEU A 412 8.07 10.75 -23.69
C LEU A 412 8.92 12.03 -23.68
N ALA A 413 8.24 13.17 -23.60
CA ALA A 413 8.88 14.47 -23.39
C ALA A 413 9.54 14.54 -22.01
N PHE A 414 10.53 15.42 -21.84
CA PHE A 414 11.33 15.50 -20.60
C PHE A 414 10.48 15.57 -19.32
N ASN A 415 9.48 16.44 -19.27
CA ASN A 415 8.63 16.61 -18.08
C ASN A 415 7.80 15.37 -17.73
N GLU A 416 7.37 14.61 -18.74
CA GLU A 416 6.62 13.36 -18.54
C GLU A 416 7.54 12.22 -18.07
N ARG A 417 8.79 12.22 -18.53
CA ARG A 417 9.81 11.23 -18.11
C ARG A 417 10.17 11.33 -16.65
N LEU A 418 10.16 12.52 -16.05
CA LEU A 418 10.53 12.71 -14.63
C LEU A 418 9.72 11.86 -13.65
N ALA A 419 8.46 11.55 -13.97
CA ALA A 419 7.65 10.63 -13.15
C ALA A 419 8.13 9.18 -13.28
N LEU A 420 8.43 8.72 -14.50
CA LEU A 420 8.93 7.38 -14.76
C LEU A 420 10.36 7.17 -14.23
N GLU A 421 11.21 8.18 -14.29
CA GLU A 421 12.57 8.14 -13.74
C GLU A 421 12.54 7.94 -12.22
N ARG A 422 11.64 8.66 -11.52
CA ARG A 422 11.39 8.44 -10.09
C ARG A 422 10.87 7.04 -9.81
N GLU A 423 9.92 6.54 -10.60
CA GLU A 423 9.43 5.17 -10.46
C GLU A 423 10.56 4.14 -10.68
N ALA A 424 11.45 4.37 -11.65
CA ALA A 424 12.58 3.49 -11.95
C ALA A 424 13.60 3.42 -10.82
N ILE A 425 13.93 4.56 -10.19
CA ILE A 425 14.82 4.61 -9.01
C ILE A 425 14.18 3.88 -7.83
N ASN A 426 12.87 4.00 -7.65
CA ASN A 426 12.19 3.47 -6.46
C ASN A 426 11.91 1.99 -6.56
N MET A 427 11.69 1.49 -7.78
CA MET A 427 11.21 0.14 -8.02
C MET A 427 12.13 -0.94 -7.42
N PRO A 428 13.46 -0.93 -7.60
CA PRO A 428 14.31 -1.98 -7.02
C PRO A 428 14.22 -2.06 -5.50
N ILE A 429 14.07 -0.92 -4.83
CA ILE A 429 14.00 -0.81 -3.37
C ILE A 429 12.61 -1.19 -2.86
N GLN A 430 11.57 -0.52 -3.36
CA GLN A 430 10.19 -0.73 -2.93
C GLN A 430 9.67 -2.12 -3.32
N GLY A 431 10.01 -2.58 -4.54
CA GLY A 431 9.66 -3.92 -4.97
C GLY A 431 10.47 -5.00 -4.26
N GLY A 432 11.75 -4.73 -3.96
CA GLY A 432 12.57 -5.62 -3.12
C GLY A 432 11.98 -5.77 -1.71
N ASN A 433 11.49 -4.68 -1.13
CA ASN A 433 10.77 -4.69 0.13
C ASN A 433 9.49 -5.56 0.04
N ALA A 434 8.68 -5.35 -1.00
CA ALA A 434 7.49 -6.16 -1.24
C ALA A 434 7.80 -7.66 -1.38
N ASP A 435 8.86 -8.01 -2.12
CA ASP A 435 9.32 -9.39 -2.27
C ASP A 435 9.70 -10.01 -0.92
N LEU A 436 10.48 -9.29 -0.10
CA LEU A 436 10.91 -9.76 1.22
C LEU A 436 9.75 -9.93 2.19
N ILE A 437 8.79 -9.00 2.23
CA ILE A 437 7.59 -9.15 3.07
C ILE A 437 6.82 -10.41 2.66
N LYS A 438 6.61 -10.64 1.36
CA LYS A 438 5.92 -11.85 0.86
C LYS A 438 6.68 -13.13 1.24
N ILE A 439 8.01 -13.14 1.13
CA ILE A 439 8.84 -14.27 1.57
C ILE A 439 8.68 -14.52 3.07
N ALA A 440 8.68 -13.46 3.90
CA ALA A 440 8.46 -13.59 5.34
C ALA A 440 7.07 -14.16 5.63
N MET A 441 6.03 -13.68 4.96
CA MET A 441 4.65 -14.19 5.10
C MET A 441 4.57 -15.69 4.81
N ILE A 442 5.16 -16.13 3.69
CA ILE A 442 5.19 -17.55 3.30
C ILE A 442 5.93 -18.39 4.35
N ARG A 443 7.12 -17.95 4.78
CA ARG A 443 7.93 -18.68 5.77
C ARG A 443 7.22 -18.79 7.11
N ILE A 444 6.65 -17.69 7.59
CA ILE A 444 5.91 -17.65 8.85
C ILE A 444 4.70 -18.58 8.78
N GLN A 445 3.88 -18.46 7.74
CA GLN A 445 2.67 -19.27 7.60
C GLN A 445 2.99 -20.78 7.55
N ASN A 446 4.03 -21.17 6.81
CA ASN A 446 4.47 -22.57 6.75
C ASN A 446 4.91 -23.09 8.13
N GLU A 447 5.63 -22.27 8.91
CA GLU A 447 6.10 -22.68 10.23
C GLU A 447 4.96 -22.74 11.26
N LEU A 448 3.99 -21.81 11.18
CA LEU A 448 2.76 -21.86 11.99
C LEU A 448 2.00 -23.18 11.76
N GLU A 449 1.85 -23.59 10.51
CA GLU A 449 1.18 -24.84 10.14
C GLU A 449 1.95 -26.08 10.57
N LYS A 450 3.26 -26.10 10.31
CA LYS A 450 4.14 -27.21 10.70
C LYS A 450 4.09 -27.47 12.20
N ARG A 451 4.05 -26.41 13.00
CA ARG A 451 3.98 -26.48 14.47
C ARG A 451 2.55 -26.60 15.00
N LYS A 452 1.55 -26.57 14.12
CA LYS A 452 0.11 -26.59 14.47
C LYS A 452 -0.27 -25.50 15.48
N LEU A 453 0.27 -24.30 15.29
CA LEU A 453 -0.01 -23.14 16.13
C LEU A 453 -1.41 -22.61 15.87
N LYS A 454 -2.07 -22.11 16.92
CA LYS A 454 -3.38 -21.45 16.82
C LYS A 454 -3.30 -20.03 16.28
N THR A 455 -2.10 -19.44 16.31
CA THR A 455 -1.80 -18.10 15.80
C THR A 455 -2.27 -17.90 14.36
N ARG A 456 -2.86 -16.73 14.09
CA ARG A 456 -3.41 -16.35 12.79
C ARG A 456 -2.71 -15.09 12.30
N MET A 457 -2.16 -15.12 11.09
CA MET A 457 -1.77 -13.91 10.38
C MET A 457 -3.05 -13.31 9.79
N ILE A 458 -3.38 -12.08 10.17
CA ILE A 458 -4.68 -11.47 9.83
C ILE A 458 -4.54 -10.27 8.90
N LEU A 459 -3.43 -9.53 8.96
CA LEU A 459 -3.26 -8.30 8.20
C LEU A 459 -1.82 -8.09 7.75
N GLN A 460 -1.67 -7.42 6.61
CA GLN A 460 -0.41 -6.89 6.10
C GLN A 460 -0.63 -5.42 5.75
N VAL A 461 0.04 -4.51 6.45
CA VAL A 461 -0.10 -3.06 6.25
C VAL A 461 1.27 -2.41 6.17
N HIS A 462 1.58 -1.81 5.03
CA HIS A 462 2.90 -1.25 4.73
C HIS A 462 4.02 -2.28 4.88
N ASP A 463 4.83 -2.18 5.93
CA ASP A 463 5.93 -3.08 6.26
C ASP A 463 5.64 -3.88 7.55
N GLU A 464 4.40 -3.76 8.07
CA GLU A 464 3.90 -4.40 9.28
C GLU A 464 3.06 -5.65 8.95
N LEU A 465 3.30 -6.72 9.70
CA LEU A 465 2.45 -7.91 9.77
C LEU A 465 1.72 -7.92 11.10
N VAL A 466 0.40 -8.18 11.06
CA VAL A 466 -0.47 -8.22 12.24
C VAL A 466 -1.00 -9.63 12.43
N PHE A 467 -0.95 -10.10 13.67
CA PHE A 467 -1.32 -11.45 14.07
C PHE A 467 -2.31 -11.42 15.23
N GLU A 468 -3.26 -12.35 15.21
CA GLU A 468 -3.93 -12.79 16.44
C GLU A 468 -3.13 -13.97 17.00
N VAL A 469 -2.57 -13.79 18.19
CA VAL A 469 -1.74 -14.79 18.86
C VAL A 469 -2.48 -15.30 20.09
N ALA A 470 -2.66 -16.61 20.20
CA ALA A 470 -3.23 -17.19 21.42
C ALA A 470 -2.32 -16.84 22.60
N VAL A 471 -2.89 -16.40 23.72
CA VAL A 471 -2.12 -15.88 24.86
C VAL A 471 -1.06 -16.90 25.34
N GLU A 472 -1.41 -18.18 25.35
CA GLU A 472 -0.53 -19.30 25.69
C GLU A 472 0.64 -19.53 24.72
N GLU A 473 0.54 -19.05 23.47
CA GLU A 473 1.57 -19.20 22.43
C GLU A 473 2.50 -17.98 22.32
N LEU A 474 2.17 -16.87 22.99
CA LEU A 474 2.73 -15.54 22.73
C LEU A 474 4.26 -15.51 22.71
N GLU A 475 4.91 -15.97 23.78
CA GLU A 475 6.36 -15.93 23.90
C GLU A 475 7.09 -16.76 22.83
N ARG A 476 6.53 -17.93 22.50
CA ARG A 476 7.09 -18.81 21.47
C ARG A 476 6.93 -18.19 20.08
N VAL A 477 5.75 -17.64 19.80
CA VAL A 477 5.38 -17.04 18.51
C VAL A 477 6.15 -15.75 18.27
N LYS A 478 6.32 -14.90 19.31
CA LYS A 478 7.15 -13.69 19.28
C LYS A 478 8.55 -14.00 18.76
N ARG A 479 9.27 -14.93 19.42
CA ARG A 479 10.64 -15.33 19.03
C ARG A 479 10.69 -15.90 17.62
N LEU A 480 9.71 -16.71 17.27
CA LEU A 480 9.60 -17.38 15.98
C LEU A 480 9.39 -16.38 14.83
N ILE A 481 8.46 -15.43 14.98
CA ILE A 481 8.18 -14.42 13.95
C ILE A 481 9.35 -13.45 13.83
N LYS A 482 9.88 -12.95 14.96
CA LYS A 482 11.05 -12.04 14.97
C LYS A 482 12.24 -12.67 14.23
N GLY A 483 12.61 -13.91 14.58
CA GLY A 483 13.73 -14.60 13.94
C GLY A 483 13.51 -14.86 12.44
N MET A 484 12.29 -15.17 12.01
CA MET A 484 12.00 -15.38 10.58
C MET A 484 12.00 -14.09 9.77
N MET A 485 11.49 -13.00 10.33
CA MET A 485 11.49 -11.70 9.67
C MET A 485 12.89 -11.10 9.63
N GLU A 486 13.63 -11.07 10.75
CA GLU A 486 15.02 -10.59 10.77
C GLU A 486 15.96 -11.48 9.93
N GLY A 487 15.65 -12.78 9.82
CA GLY A 487 16.36 -13.75 8.98
C GLY A 487 15.78 -13.92 7.56
N VAL A 488 14.92 -13.01 7.08
CA VAL A 488 14.23 -13.17 5.79
C VAL A 488 15.22 -13.22 4.61
N ALA A 489 16.28 -12.42 4.69
CA ALA A 489 17.37 -12.38 3.73
C ALA A 489 18.69 -11.98 4.41
N ARG A 490 19.81 -12.33 3.76
CA ARG A 490 21.13 -11.89 4.17
C ARG A 490 21.45 -10.58 3.44
N LEU A 491 21.37 -9.47 4.15
CA LEU A 491 21.78 -8.14 3.68
C LEU A 491 23.14 -7.77 4.31
N ASP A 492 23.80 -6.75 3.79
CA ASP A 492 25.04 -6.22 4.38
C ASP A 492 24.81 -5.50 5.71
N VAL A 493 23.54 -5.24 6.04
CA VAL A 493 23.12 -4.58 7.28
C VAL A 493 22.12 -5.48 8.02
N PRO A 494 22.11 -5.45 9.37
CA PRO A 494 21.16 -6.24 10.14
C PRO A 494 19.73 -5.83 9.80
N ILE A 495 18.82 -6.79 9.62
CA ILE A 495 17.38 -6.50 9.55
C ILE A 495 16.86 -6.43 10.98
N LYS A 496 16.06 -5.41 11.29
CA LYS A 496 15.45 -5.24 12.62
C LYS A 496 13.94 -5.22 12.51
N VAL A 497 13.29 -5.88 13.47
CA VAL A 497 11.84 -5.92 13.60
C VAL A 497 11.43 -5.41 14.97
N GLU A 498 10.57 -4.40 14.97
CA GLU A 498 9.90 -3.89 16.15
C GLU A 498 8.58 -4.64 16.34
N MET A 499 8.35 -5.13 17.56
CA MET A 499 7.14 -5.87 17.89
C MET A 499 6.36 -5.17 18.97
N LYS A 500 5.04 -5.15 18.79
CA LYS A 500 4.10 -4.58 19.77
C LYS A 500 2.98 -5.56 20.08
N VAL A 501 2.51 -5.56 21.32
CA VAL A 501 1.39 -6.41 21.75
C VAL A 501 0.33 -5.58 22.45
N GLY A 502 -0.94 -5.88 22.15
CA GLY A 502 -2.08 -5.22 22.77
C GLY A 502 -3.36 -6.02 22.59
N ARG A 503 -4.40 -5.63 23.33
CA ARG A 503 -5.76 -6.17 23.13
C ARG A 503 -6.43 -5.59 21.89
N ASN A 504 -6.04 -4.38 21.53
CA ASN A 504 -6.40 -3.73 20.29
C ASN A 504 -5.17 -3.07 19.66
N TRP A 505 -5.29 -2.63 18.42
CA TRP A 505 -4.15 -2.11 17.66
C TRP A 505 -3.69 -0.73 18.13
N TYR A 506 -4.54 0.01 18.86
CA TYR A 506 -4.17 1.29 19.48
C TYR A 506 -3.32 1.11 20.74
N GLU A 507 -3.70 0.17 21.59
CA GLU A 507 -3.02 -0.19 22.85
C GLU A 507 -1.80 -1.10 22.64
N ALA A 508 -1.40 -1.36 21.39
CA ALA A 508 -0.23 -2.18 21.12
C ALA A 508 1.05 -1.46 21.58
N GLU A 509 1.66 -1.95 22.66
CA GLU A 509 2.87 -1.37 23.25
C GLU A 509 4.13 -2.12 22.80
N PRO A 510 5.26 -1.41 22.61
CA PRO A 510 6.54 -2.04 22.35
C PRO A 510 6.86 -3.08 23.42
N MET A 511 7.28 -4.26 23.00
CA MET A 511 7.83 -5.25 23.92
C MET A 511 9.35 -5.18 23.90
N GLU A 512 9.96 -5.24 25.08
CA GLU A 512 11.40 -5.47 25.25
C GLU A 512 11.85 -6.85 24.73
#